data_AF-A0A0W0TUG5-F1
#
_entry.id   AF-A0A0W0TUG5-F1
#
_cell.length_a   1.000
_cell.length_b   1.000
_cell.length_c   1.000
_cell.angle_alpha   90.00
_cell.angle_beta   90.00
_cell.angle_gamma   90.00
#
_symmetry.space_group_name_H-M   'P 1'
#
loop_
_entity.id
_entity.type
_entity.pdbx_description
1 polymer ?
#
loop_
_entity_poly.entity_id
_entity_poly.type
_entity_poly.pdbx_seq_one_letter_code
_entity_poly.pdbx_strand_id
1 'polypeptide(L)' 'MTKALPLDEITQKLFAILPASVQNLESGLQQQFREILQAAFAHFDLVTREEFDVQTRVLAKTREKVEQLQAQVEALEQEK' A
#
# COMPACT_ATOMS: atom_id res chain seq x y z
N MET A 1 -2.96 -7.98 21.86
CA MET A 1 -1.57 -8.15 21.39
C MET A 1 -1.26 -6.96 20.51
N THR A 2 -0.29 -6.13 20.94
CA THR A 2 0.09 -4.86 20.31
C THR A 2 0.55 -5.12 18.88
N LYS A 3 -0.29 -4.77 17.89
CA LYS A 3 0.08 -4.85 16.48
C LYS A 3 1.19 -3.83 16.25
N ALA A 4 2.39 -4.29 15.97
CA ALA A 4 3.51 -3.41 15.61
C ALA A 4 3.05 -2.49 14.47
N LEU A 5 3.41 -1.20 14.53
CA LEU A 5 3.07 -0.29 13.46
C LEU A 5 3.79 -0.77 12.19
N PRO A 6 3.19 -0.66 10.99
CA PRO A 6 3.80 -1.15 9.75
C PRO A 6 5.23 -0.64 9.53
N LEU A 7 5.50 0.58 10.01
CA LEU A 7 6.80 1.22 9.98
C LEU A 7 7.85 0.53 10.87
N ASP A 8 7.43 -0.03 12.01
CA ASP A 8 8.30 -0.77 12.92
C ASP A 8 8.79 -2.08 12.27
N GLU A 9 7.89 -2.79 11.60
CA GLU A 9 8.24 -4.02 10.88
C GLU A 9 9.17 -3.74 9.69
N ILE A 10 8.92 -2.67 8.94
CA ILE A 10 9.80 -2.23 7.85
C ILE A 10 11.19 -1.89 8.40
N THR A 11 11.24 -1.15 9.51
CA THR A 11 12.49 -0.78 10.18
C THR A 11 13.25 -2.05 10.59
N GLN A 12 12.60 -2.99 11.29
CA GLN A 12 13.23 -4.25 11.72
C GLN A 12 13.76 -5.09 10.54
N LYS A 13 12.98 -5.20 9.46
CA LYS A 13 13.40 -5.94 8.26
C LYS A 13 14.61 -5.28 7.58
N LEU A 14 14.64 -3.95 7.51
CA LEU A 14 15.78 -3.21 6.97
C LEU A 14 17.04 -3.39 7.82
N PHE A 15 16.91 -3.32 9.16
CA PHE A 15 18.00 -3.59 10.08
C PHE A 15 18.55 -5.01 9.95
N ALA A 16 17.68 -6.01 9.77
CA ALA A 16 18.08 -7.41 9.64
C ALA A 16 18.89 -7.71 8.36
N ILE A 17 18.82 -6.86 7.34
CA ILE A 17 19.54 -7.00 6.07
C ILE A 17 20.91 -6.29 6.12
N LEU A 18 21.15 -5.41 7.10
CA LEU A 18 22.42 -4.71 7.23
C LEU A 18 23.56 -5.66 7.66
N PRO A 19 24.82 -5.43 7.22
CA PRO A 19 25.96 -6.22 7.67
C PRO A 19 26.16 -6.14 9.20
N ALA A 20 26.67 -7.22 9.81
CA ALA A 20 26.89 -7.30 11.26
C ALA A 20 27.79 -6.17 11.82
N SER A 21 28.69 -5.62 11.00
CA SER A 21 29.51 -4.46 11.34
C SER A 21 28.70 -3.18 11.60
N VAL A 22 27.51 -3.08 11.03
CA VAL A 22 26.59 -1.93 11.17
C VAL A 22 25.49 -2.22 12.20
N GLN A 23 25.11 -3.49 12.38
CA GLN A 23 24.10 -3.90 13.38
C GLN A 23 24.53 -3.59 14.82
N ASN A 24 25.83 -3.67 15.13
CA ASN A 24 26.35 -3.43 16.48
C ASN A 24 26.39 -1.94 16.90
N LEU A 25 26.08 -1.00 15.99
CA LEU A 25 25.94 0.43 16.28
C LEU A 25 24.51 0.70 16.78
N GLU A 26 24.19 0.30 18.01
CA GLU A 26 22.80 0.22 18.48
C GLU A 26 22.17 1.53 19.00
N SER A 27 20.83 1.53 18.91
CA SER A 27 19.81 2.52 19.33
C SER A 27 19.74 3.83 18.51
N GLY A 28 20.84 4.58 18.40
CA GLY A 28 20.84 5.88 17.71
C GLY A 28 20.56 5.76 16.21
N LEU A 29 21.09 4.71 15.57
CA LEU A 29 20.88 4.44 14.15
C LEU A 29 19.43 4.09 13.84
N GLN A 30 18.75 3.36 14.74
CA GLN A 30 17.36 2.93 14.53
C GLN A 30 16.40 4.11 14.50
N GLN A 31 16.61 5.07 15.41
CA GLN A 31 15.83 6.30 15.42
C GLN A 31 16.07 7.14 14.16
N GLN A 32 17.33 7.29 13.73
CA GLN A 32 17.65 7.99 12.47
C GLN A 32 17.02 7.30 11.26
N PHE A 33 17.05 5.96 11.22
CA PHE A 33 16.43 5.21 10.12
C PHE A 33 14.92 5.44 10.07
N ARG A 34 14.25 5.45 11.23
CA ARG A 34 12.82 5.74 11.33
C ARG A 34 12.50 7.14 10.81
N GLU A 35 13.29 8.14 11.18
CA GLU A 35 13.12 9.53 10.74
C GLU A 35 13.32 9.66 9.22
N ILE A 36 14.34 9.01 8.67
CA ILE A 36 14.57 8.96 7.21
C ILE A 36 13.39 8.32 6.49
N LEU A 37 12.88 7.19 7.00
CA LEU A 37 11.72 6.51 6.40
C LEU A 37 10.46 7.38 6.49
N GLN A 38 10.24 8.08 7.60
CA GLN A 38 9.12 9.02 7.73
C GLN A 38 9.24 10.18 6.74
N ALA A 39 10.42 10.76 6.59
CA ALA A 39 10.68 11.82 5.62
C ALA A 39 10.51 11.33 4.17
N ALA A 40 10.99 10.13 3.85
CA ALA A 40 10.81 9.50 2.54
C ALA A 40 9.33 9.25 2.24
N PHE A 41 8.57 8.72 3.20
CA PHE A 41 7.12 8.51 3.04
C PHE A 41 6.34 9.82 2.92
N ALA A 42 6.80 10.92 3.53
CA ALA A 42 6.21 12.24 3.34
C ALA A 42 6.43 12.82 1.94
N HIS A 43 7.46 12.36 1.22
CA HIS A 43 7.71 12.73 -0.18
C HIS A 43 6.92 11.90 -1.20
N PHE A 44 6.28 10.80 -0.77
CA PHE A 44 5.39 10.04 -1.64
C PHE A 44 3.95 10.55 -1.51
N ASP A 45 3.23 10.61 -2.63
CA ASP A 45 1.79 10.92 -2.66
C ASP A 45 0.97 9.72 -2.13
N LEU A 46 1.10 9.46 -0.83
CA LEU A 46 0.41 8.37 -0.16
C LEU A 46 -1.06 8.74 0.08
N VAL A 47 -1.95 7.82 -0.24
CA VAL A 47 -3.36 7.90 0.17
C VAL A 47 -3.56 7.13 1.47
N THR A 48 -4.54 7.56 2.25
CA THR A 48 -4.95 6.83 3.45
C THR A 48 -5.51 5.46 3.09
N ARG A 49 -5.47 4.53 4.04
CA ARG A 49 -6.06 3.21 3.85
C ARG A 49 -7.55 3.28 3.51
N GLU A 50 -8.27 4.21 4.13
CA GLU A 50 -9.70 4.42 3.89
C GLU A 50 -9.97 4.89 2.45
N GLU A 51 -9.20 5.87 1.96
CA GLU A 51 -9.30 6.34 0.57
C GLU A 51 -9.01 5.21 -0.43
N PHE A 52 -8.00 4.39 -0.17
CA PHE A 52 -7.69 3.22 -0.99
C PHE A 52 -8.87 2.22 -1.03
N ASP A 53 -9.46 1.91 0.12
CA ASP A 53 -10.58 0.97 0.22
C ASP A 53 -11.85 1.55 -0.46
N VAL A 54 -12.05 2.87 -0.40
CA VAL A 54 -13.11 3.56 -1.17
C VAL A 54 -12.89 3.41 -2.68
N GLN A 55 -11.69 3.69 -3.18
CA GLN A 55 -11.38 3.58 -4.61
C GLN A 55 -11.53 2.15 -5.12
N THR A 56 -11.13 1.16 -4.31
CA THR A 56 -11.31 -0.25 -4.63
C THR A 56 -12.79 -0.61 -4.84
N ARG A 57 -13.69 -0.10 -3.99
CA ARG A 57 -15.14 -0.30 -4.14
C ARG A 57 -15.70 0.39 -5.38
N VAL A 58 -15.25 1.62 -5.67
CA VAL A 58 -15.65 2.34 -6.88
C VAL A 58 -15.24 1.57 -8.14
N LEU A 59 -14.02 1.03 -8.16
CA LEU A 59 -13.53 0.22 -9.26
C LEU A 59 -14.35 -1.07 -9.45
N ALA A 60 -14.66 -1.77 -8.35
CA ALA A 60 -15.49 -2.98 -8.40
C ALA A 60 -16.87 -2.69 -9.00
N LYS A 61 -17.55 -1.63 -8.53
CA LYS A 61 -18.85 -1.21 -9.06
C LYS A 61 -18.78 -0.78 -10.53
N THR A 62 -17.67 -0.16 -10.94
CA THR A 62 -17.47 0.24 -12.33
C THR A 62 -17.33 -0.98 -13.24
N ARG A 63 -16.58 -2.01 -12.81
CA ARG A 63 -16.47 -3.28 -13.55
C ARG A 63 -17.81 -3.97 -13.74
N GLU A 64 -18.58 -4.09 -12.66
CA GLU A 64 -19.93 -4.67 -12.70
C GLU A 64 -20.82 -3.94 -13.72
N LYS A 65 -20.81 -2.60 -13.72
CA LYS A 65 -21.57 -1.80 -14.69
C LYS A 65 -21.09 -2.00 -16.12
N VAL A 66 -19.78 -2.11 -16.34
CA VAL A 66 -19.21 -2.36 -17.67
C VAL A 66 -19.66 -3.73 -18.19
N GLU A 67 -19.63 -4.76 -17.36
CA GLU A 67 -20.10 -6.11 -17.70
C GLU A 67 -21.60 -6.10 -18.05
N GLN A 68 -22.43 -5.40 -17.28
CA GLN A 68 -23.86 -5.25 -17.57
C GLN A 68 -24.12 -4.51 -18.89
N LEU A 69 -23.35 -3.47 -19.19
CA LEU A 69 -23.48 -2.73 -20.45
C LEU A 69 -23.02 -3.58 -21.63
N GLN A 70 -21.94 -4.35 -21.48
CA GLN A 70 -21.47 -5.27 -22.50
C GLN A 70 -22.54 -6.31 -22.85
N ALA A 71 -23.18 -6.92 -21.83
CA ALA A 71 -24.26 -7.88 -22.05
C ALA A 71 -25.48 -7.26 -22.77
N GLN A 72 -25.81 -6.00 -22.46
CA GLN A 72 -26.89 -5.28 -23.15
C GLN A 72 -26.54 -5.02 -24.62
N VAL A 73 -25.31 -4.62 -24.91
CA VAL A 73 -24.85 -4.41 -26.29
C VAL A 73 -24.87 -5.72 -27.08
N GLU A 74 -24.36 -6.82 -26.50
CA GLU A 74 -24.39 -8.13 -27.13
C GLU A 74 -25.82 -8.58 -27.45
N ALA A 75 -26.77 -8.40 -26.51
CA ALA A 75 -28.18 -8.72 -26.75
C ALA A 75 -28.76 -7.91 -27.93
N LEU A 76 -28.49 -6.62 -27.99
CA LEU A 76 -28.95 -5.75 -29.08
C LEU A 76 -28.30 -6.10 -30.44
N GLU A 77 -27.05 -6.56 -30.43
CA GLU A 77 -26.38 -7.03 -31.64
C GLU A 77 -26.95 -8.35 -32.17
N GLN A 78 -27.47 -9.23 -31.29
CA GLN A 78 -28.15 -10.48 -31.68
C GLN A 78 -29.58 -10.26 -32.19
N GLU A 79 -30.22 -9.14 -31.81
CA GLU A 79 -31.56 -8.76 -32.29
C GLU A 79 -31.56 -8.12 -33.69
N LYS A 80 -30.38 -7.87 -34.27
CA LYS A 80 -30.20 -7.36 -35.65
C LYS A 80 -30.01 -8.49 -36.67
#